data_AF-A0A8S3W896-F1
#
_entry.id   AF-A0A8S3W896-F1
#
_cell.length_a   1.000
_cell.length_b   1.000
_cell.length_c   1.000
_cell.angle_alpha   90.00
_cell.angle_beta   90.00
_cell.angle_gamma   90.00
#
_symmetry.space_group_name_H-M   'P 1'
#
loop_
_entity.id
_entity.type
_entity.pdbx_description
1 polymer ?
#
loop_
_entity_poly.entity_id
_entity_poly.type
_entity_poly.pdbx_seq_one_letter_code
_entity_poly.pdbx_strand_id
1 'polypeptide(L)'
;MTYIKEYVDKKVIELMLFSDNCAGQNKNNTAVRMNMALVDSGRFKKIQQIFPMRGHSFLPCDRAFGIIKRSLRRKERLYSVQELMKLIVSSSRQSDFFTVHLVSGEHVTEFKKWWVQHFKKTALSLETKDRRIPRTEKVSFSISKFHHLTFKKIGCDVPVKAQEFIDGLTKHTFLLKIRPQITVSLPNEPAYGPRQLCINAKKMQDLKKCVQFVPEDEKIKFWDEILQWPTAENVEDEELD
;
A
#
# COMPACT_ATOMS: atom_id res chain seq x y z
N MET A 1 -6.54 0.13 -5.55
CA MET A 1 -7.74 -0.70 -5.21
C MET A 1 -8.19 -1.61 -6.35
N THR A 2 -7.82 -1.27 -7.58
CA THR A 2 -8.07 -2.02 -8.82
C THR A 2 -7.78 -3.51 -8.70
N TYR A 3 -6.61 -3.87 -8.12
CA TYR A 3 -6.26 -5.28 -7.93
C TYR A 3 -7.30 -6.09 -7.15
N ILE A 4 -7.83 -5.56 -6.04
CA ILE A 4 -8.86 -6.25 -5.23
C ILE A 4 -10.18 -6.40 -6.00
N LYS A 5 -10.50 -5.44 -6.87
CA LYS A 5 -11.72 -5.47 -7.68
C LYS A 5 -11.62 -6.49 -8.82
N GLU A 6 -10.43 -6.62 -9.43
CA GLU A 6 -10.22 -7.44 -10.63
C GLU A 6 -9.80 -8.87 -10.34
N TYR A 7 -8.88 -9.09 -9.38
CA TYR A 7 -8.21 -10.38 -9.20
C TYR A 7 -8.64 -11.14 -7.95
N VAL A 8 -9.35 -10.50 -7.02
CA VAL A 8 -9.87 -11.17 -5.81
C VAL A 8 -11.35 -11.49 -6.02
N ASP A 9 -11.69 -12.78 -6.04
CA ASP A 9 -13.06 -13.26 -6.20
C ASP A 9 -14.00 -12.58 -5.18
N LYS A 10 -15.20 -12.18 -5.64
CA LYS A 10 -16.25 -11.57 -4.81
C LYS A 10 -16.75 -12.50 -3.72
N LYS A 11 -16.59 -13.82 -3.87
CA LYS A 11 -16.89 -14.83 -2.84
C LYS A 11 -15.93 -14.76 -1.65
N VAL A 12 -14.73 -14.20 -1.82
CA VAL A 12 -13.80 -13.96 -0.73
C VAL A 12 -14.31 -12.77 0.09
N ILE A 13 -14.86 -13.07 1.25
CA ILE A 13 -15.50 -12.11 2.16
C ILE A 13 -14.65 -11.81 3.41
N GLU A 14 -13.65 -12.64 3.70
CA GLU A 14 -12.68 -12.41 4.77
C GLU A 14 -11.27 -12.35 4.20
N LEU A 15 -10.48 -11.38 4.66
CA LEU A 15 -9.11 -11.17 4.22
C LEU A 15 -8.17 -11.14 5.42
N MET A 16 -7.09 -11.92 5.35
CA MET A 16 -6.00 -11.88 6.32
C MET A 16 -4.75 -11.36 5.62
N LEU A 17 -4.26 -10.22 6.09
CA LEU A 17 -3.09 -9.52 5.57
C LEU A 17 -1.94 -9.68 6.56
N PHE A 18 -0.87 -10.32 6.10
CA PHE A 18 0.42 -10.27 6.77
C PHE A 18 1.28 -9.21 6.10
N SER A 19 1.68 -8.21 6.86
CA SER A 19 2.42 -7.08 6.35
C SER A 19 3.66 -6.82 7.20
N ASP A 20 4.74 -6.37 6.56
CA ASP A 20 5.90 -5.93 7.33
C ASP A 20 5.57 -4.69 8.18
N ASN A 21 6.45 -4.42 9.15
CA ASN A 21 6.27 -3.31 10.09
C ASN A 21 6.75 -1.96 9.50
N CYS A 22 6.86 -1.84 8.18
CA CYS A 22 7.42 -0.68 7.49
C CYS A 22 6.42 0.49 7.49
N ALA A 23 6.73 1.57 8.22
CA ALA A 23 5.83 2.71 8.37
C ALA A 23 5.53 3.40 7.02
N GLY A 24 6.55 3.60 6.19
CA GLY A 24 6.39 4.27 4.88
C GLY A 24 5.57 3.49 3.85
N GLN A 25 5.26 2.21 4.10
CA GLN A 25 4.60 1.34 3.12
C GLN A 25 3.31 0.73 3.69
N ASN A 26 3.45 -0.15 4.68
CA ASN A 26 2.34 -1.01 5.12
C ASN A 26 1.74 -0.61 6.47
N LYS A 27 2.56 -0.06 7.38
CA LYS A 27 2.14 0.33 8.73
C LYS A 27 1.95 1.84 8.86
N ASN A 28 1.07 2.38 8.02
CA ASN A 28 0.65 3.79 8.09
C ASN A 28 -0.86 3.94 8.21
N ASN A 29 -1.29 5.18 8.44
CA ASN A 29 -2.70 5.50 8.56
C ASN A 29 -3.49 5.19 7.29
N THR A 30 -2.92 5.48 6.12
CA THR A 30 -3.56 5.28 4.81
C THR A 30 -3.94 3.81 4.60
N ALA A 31 -3.02 2.87 4.82
CA ALA A 31 -3.28 1.43 4.67
C ALA A 31 -4.39 0.94 5.63
N VAL A 32 -4.35 1.39 6.89
CA VAL A 32 -5.42 1.08 7.88
C VAL A 32 -6.78 1.58 7.39
N ARG A 33 -6.86 2.79 6.83
CA ARG A 33 -8.13 3.35 6.34
C ARG A 33 -8.60 2.70 5.06
N MET A 34 -7.67 2.23 4.22
CA MET A 34 -8.01 1.41 3.06
C MET A 34 -8.74 0.14 3.50
N ASN A 35 -8.22 -0.56 4.52
CA ASN A 35 -8.89 -1.74 5.08
C ASN A 35 -10.25 -1.41 5.69
N MET A 36 -10.36 -0.30 6.43
CA MET A 36 -11.65 0.19 6.93
C MET A 36 -12.66 0.45 5.81
N ALA A 37 -12.25 1.16 4.76
CA ALA A 37 -13.12 1.52 3.63
C ALA A 37 -13.59 0.29 2.86
N LEU A 38 -12.72 -0.70 2.67
CA LEU A 38 -13.07 -1.97 2.04
C LEU A 38 -14.11 -2.77 2.85
N VAL A 39 -14.06 -2.71 4.18
CA VAL A 39 -15.10 -3.31 5.03
C VAL A 39 -16.38 -2.48 5.03
N ASP A 40 -16.27 -1.16 5.15
CA ASP A 40 -17.42 -0.27 5.26
C ASP A 40 -18.26 -0.28 3.98
N SER A 41 -17.61 -0.22 2.81
CA SER A 41 -18.23 -0.36 1.48
C SER A 41 -18.86 -1.73 1.22
N GLY A 42 -18.65 -2.71 2.11
CA GLY A 42 -19.20 -4.05 2.00
C GLY A 42 -18.40 -4.99 1.09
N ARG A 43 -17.21 -4.60 0.59
CA ARG A 43 -16.35 -5.50 -0.20
C ARG A 43 -15.89 -6.70 0.61
N PHE A 44 -15.59 -6.52 1.90
CA PHE A 44 -15.28 -7.61 2.83
C PHE A 44 -16.14 -7.50 4.09
N LYS A 45 -16.51 -8.64 4.66
CA LYS A 45 -17.16 -8.68 5.98
C LYS A 45 -16.16 -8.47 7.11
N LYS A 46 -14.93 -8.94 6.92
CA LYS A 46 -13.86 -8.88 7.91
C LYS A 46 -12.51 -8.76 7.24
N ILE A 47 -11.65 -7.90 7.77
CA ILE A 47 -10.23 -7.86 7.42
C ILE A 47 -9.43 -7.99 8.72
N GLN A 48 -8.37 -8.79 8.70
CA GLN A 48 -7.35 -8.83 9.74
C GLN A 48 -6.03 -8.38 9.13
N GLN A 49 -5.36 -7.43 9.77
CA GLN A 49 -4.04 -6.98 9.40
C GLN A 49 -3.07 -7.29 10.55
N ILE A 50 -2.08 -8.11 10.25
CA ILE A 50 -1.12 -8.66 11.19
C ILE A 50 0.26 -8.15 10.80
N PHE A 51 0.98 -7.61 11.77
CA PHE A 51 2.36 -7.14 11.64
C PHE A 51 3.29 -8.05 12.46
N PRO A 52 3.97 -9.01 11.82
CA PRO A 52 4.89 -9.92 12.50
C PRO A 52 5.97 -9.18 13.27
N MET A 53 6.40 -9.78 14.39
CA MET A 53 7.57 -9.29 15.11
C MET A 53 8.83 -9.39 14.24
N ARG A 54 9.77 -8.46 14.44
CA ARG A 54 11.07 -8.49 13.76
C ARG A 54 11.76 -9.84 14.03
N GLY A 55 12.29 -10.48 12.98
CA GLY A 55 12.88 -11.83 13.06
C GLY A 55 11.92 -12.96 12.69
N HIS A 56 10.61 -12.74 12.77
CA HIS A 56 9.57 -13.65 12.29
C HIS A 56 8.84 -13.10 11.04
N SER A 57 9.47 -12.13 10.38
CA SER A 57 8.92 -11.39 9.24
C SER A 57 9.22 -12.01 7.89
N PHE A 58 9.62 -13.29 7.81
CA PHE A 58 9.84 -13.98 6.54
C PHE A 58 8.49 -14.24 5.86
N LEU A 59 8.06 -13.28 5.06
CA LEU A 59 6.80 -13.34 4.34
C LEU A 59 6.97 -14.17 3.05
N PRO A 60 5.91 -14.79 2.52
CA PRO A 60 5.97 -15.46 1.22
C PRO A 60 6.47 -14.54 0.09
N CYS A 61 6.21 -13.23 0.19
CA CYS A 61 6.73 -12.24 -0.76
C CYS A 61 8.27 -12.12 -0.73
N ASP A 62 8.93 -12.28 0.43
CA ASP A 62 10.39 -12.25 0.53
C ASP A 62 11.02 -13.42 -0.23
N ARG A 63 10.39 -14.60 -0.16
CA ARG A 63 10.80 -15.76 -0.95
C ARG A 63 10.66 -15.48 -2.45
N ALA A 64 9.54 -14.89 -2.85
CA ALA A 64 9.27 -14.52 -4.23
C ALA A 64 10.33 -13.52 -4.75
N PHE A 65 10.64 -12.47 -3.99
CA PHE A 65 11.73 -11.54 -4.32
C PHE A 65 13.10 -12.22 -4.32
N GLY A 66 13.33 -13.23 -3.47
CA GLY A 66 14.54 -14.04 -3.49
C GLY A 66 14.71 -14.86 -4.78
N ILE A 67 13.61 -15.37 -5.34
CA ILE A 67 13.62 -16.03 -6.66
C ILE A 67 13.99 -15.03 -7.75
N ILE A 68 13.30 -13.88 -7.80
CA ILE A 68 13.55 -12.83 -8.79
C ILE A 68 14.99 -12.33 -8.71
N LYS A 69 15.49 -12.00 -7.52
CA LYS A 69 16.86 -11.51 -7.29
C LYS A 69 17.92 -12.52 -7.73
N ARG A 70 17.69 -13.83 -7.58
CA ARG A 70 18.63 -14.85 -8.06
C ARG A 70 18.73 -14.86 -9.58
N SER A 71 17.61 -14.72 -10.29
CA SER A 71 17.61 -14.60 -11.74
C SER A 71 18.22 -13.27 -12.20
N LEU A 72 17.90 -12.18 -11.50
CA LEU A 72 18.45 -10.85 -11.75
C LEU A 72 19.99 -10.84 -11.67
N ARG A 73 20.57 -11.47 -10.64
CA ARG A 73 22.03 -11.56 -10.46
C ARG A 73 22.78 -12.30 -11.57
N ARG A 74 22.08 -13.12 -12.37
CA ARG A 74 22.67 -13.84 -13.51
C ARG A 74 22.62 -13.04 -14.80
N LYS A 75 21.84 -11.97 -14.83
CA LYS A 75 21.72 -11.09 -15.99
C LYS A 75 22.65 -9.90 -15.78
N GLU A 76 23.71 -9.83 -16.58
CA GLU A 76 24.71 -8.76 -16.45
C GLU A 76 24.10 -7.39 -16.73
N ARG A 77 23.20 -7.30 -17.72
CA ARG A 77 22.64 -6.03 -18.21
C ARG A 77 21.14 -6.14 -18.48
N LEU A 78 20.41 -5.11 -18.06
CA LEU A 78 18.98 -4.93 -18.26
C LEU A 78 18.73 -3.47 -18.60
N TYR A 79 18.06 -3.24 -19.72
CA TYR A 79 17.95 -1.91 -20.32
C TYR A 79 16.52 -1.40 -20.40
N SER A 80 15.52 -2.30 -20.34
CA SER A 80 14.11 -1.90 -20.44
C SER A 80 13.22 -2.59 -19.40
N VAL A 81 12.05 -1.98 -19.14
CA VAL A 81 11.03 -2.54 -18.25
C VAL A 81 10.50 -3.86 -18.81
N GLN A 82 10.37 -3.97 -20.13
CA GLN A 82 9.90 -5.18 -20.82
C GLN A 82 10.87 -6.35 -20.60
N GLU A 83 12.18 -6.12 -20.63
CA GLU A 83 13.16 -7.15 -20.29
C GLU A 83 13.03 -7.59 -18.83
N LEU A 84 12.86 -6.64 -17.90
CA LEU A 84 12.66 -6.96 -16.49
C LEU A 84 11.38 -7.78 -16.27
N MET A 85 10.29 -7.45 -16.97
CA MET A 85 9.04 -8.22 -16.91
C MET A 85 9.25 -9.66 -17.39
N LYS A 86 9.88 -9.84 -18.55
CA LYS A 86 10.21 -11.18 -19.09
C LYS A 86 11.08 -11.96 -18.11
N LEU A 87 12.05 -11.30 -17.48
CA LEU A 87 12.90 -11.93 -16.47
C LEU A 87 12.10 -12.35 -15.24
N ILE A 88 11.20 -11.51 -14.73
CA ILE A 88 10.36 -11.85 -13.56
C ILE A 88 9.48 -13.05 -13.88
N VAL A 89 8.76 -13.04 -15.01
CA VAL A 89 7.87 -14.15 -15.42
C VAL A 89 8.64 -15.46 -15.57
N SER A 90 9.85 -15.43 -16.14
CA SER A 90 10.69 -16.62 -16.33
C SER A 90 11.58 -16.97 -15.13
N SER A 91 11.51 -16.24 -14.02
CA SER A 91 12.43 -16.41 -12.89
C SER A 91 12.15 -17.66 -12.05
N SER A 92 10.93 -18.20 -12.10
CA SER A 92 10.52 -19.40 -11.38
C SER A 92 10.59 -20.64 -12.27
N ARG A 93 10.88 -21.81 -11.67
CA ARG A 93 10.76 -23.11 -12.35
C ARG A 93 9.32 -23.56 -12.52
N GLN A 94 8.42 -23.06 -11.69
CA GLN A 94 7.00 -23.32 -11.79
C GLN A 94 6.40 -22.37 -12.83
N SER A 95 5.72 -22.91 -13.83
CA SER A 95 4.95 -22.12 -14.79
C SER A 95 3.88 -21.30 -14.07
N ASP A 96 3.65 -20.08 -14.54
CA ASP A 96 2.62 -19.16 -14.02
C ASP A 96 2.78 -18.75 -12.54
N PHE A 97 3.97 -18.94 -11.96
CA PHE A 97 4.23 -18.50 -10.59
C PHE A 97 4.19 -16.97 -10.45
N PHE A 98 4.58 -16.25 -11.51
CA PHE A 98 4.57 -14.79 -11.55
C PHE A 98 3.69 -14.27 -12.68
N THR A 99 2.78 -13.37 -12.33
CA THR A 99 2.08 -12.50 -13.28
C THR A 99 2.55 -11.08 -13.05
N VAL A 100 2.93 -10.37 -14.11
CA VAL A 100 3.44 -9.00 -14.02
C VAL A 100 2.46 -8.07 -14.72
N HIS A 101 1.98 -7.07 -13.99
CA HIS A 101 1.08 -6.04 -14.49
C HIS A 101 1.80 -4.69 -14.50
N LEU A 102 1.78 -4.00 -15.64
CA LEU A 102 2.23 -2.61 -15.72
C LEU A 102 1.19 -1.71 -15.08
N VAL A 103 1.62 -0.91 -14.12
CA VAL A 103 0.76 0.04 -13.41
C VAL A 103 0.92 1.41 -14.06
N SER A 104 -0.16 1.91 -14.67
CA SER A 104 -0.26 3.30 -15.12
C SER A 104 -0.89 4.20 -14.05
N GLY A 105 -0.80 5.52 -14.21
CA GLY A 105 -1.38 6.50 -13.28
C GLY A 105 -2.89 6.32 -13.06
N GLU A 106 -3.62 5.83 -14.07
CA GLU A 106 -5.06 5.54 -14.01
C GLU A 106 -5.42 4.43 -13.01
N HIS A 107 -4.48 3.53 -12.72
CA HIS A 107 -4.68 2.46 -11.75
C HIS A 107 -4.47 2.93 -10.30
N VAL A 108 -3.86 4.11 -10.10
CA VAL A 108 -3.57 4.69 -8.80
C VAL A 108 -4.68 5.68 -8.46
N THR A 109 -5.45 5.40 -7.42
CA THR A 109 -6.55 6.26 -6.95
C THR A 109 -6.06 7.27 -5.91
N GLU A 110 -6.65 8.48 -5.88
CA GLU A 110 -6.37 9.53 -4.89
C GLU A 110 -6.96 9.20 -3.50
N PHE A 111 -6.50 8.09 -2.92
CA PHE A 111 -7.04 7.57 -1.69
C PHE A 111 -6.59 8.41 -0.48
N LYS A 112 -5.39 9.00 -0.53
CA LYS A 112 -4.78 9.75 0.59
C LYS A 112 -5.63 10.98 0.93
N LYS A 113 -5.99 11.80 -0.07
CA LYS A 113 -6.88 12.96 0.16
C LYS A 113 -8.32 12.56 0.47
N TRP A 114 -8.78 11.46 -0.13
CA TRP A 114 -10.14 10.95 0.09
C TRP A 114 -10.37 10.49 1.53
N TRP A 115 -9.48 9.65 2.10
CA TRP A 115 -9.77 9.02 3.40
C TRP A 115 -9.84 10.03 4.55
N VAL A 116 -9.11 11.14 4.48
CA VAL A 116 -9.08 12.20 5.50
C VAL A 116 -10.47 12.84 5.69
N GLN A 117 -11.31 12.81 4.66
CA GLN A 117 -12.68 13.35 4.69
C GLN A 117 -13.68 12.39 5.36
N HIS A 118 -13.34 11.10 5.47
CA HIS A 118 -14.24 10.05 5.94
C HIS A 118 -13.82 9.42 7.28
N PHE A 119 -12.51 9.45 7.59
CA PHE A 119 -11.94 8.80 8.76
C PHE A 119 -10.99 9.72 9.53
N LYS A 120 -11.02 9.63 10.86
CA LYS A 120 -10.15 10.33 11.80
C LYS A 120 -8.76 9.68 11.80
N LYS A 121 -7.70 10.47 11.99
CA LYS A 121 -6.32 9.98 12.18
C LYS A 121 -6.14 9.26 13.53
N THR A 122 -6.84 9.70 14.56
CA THR A 122 -6.82 9.06 15.89
C THR A 122 -8.18 9.19 16.58
N ALA A 123 -8.39 8.36 17.61
CA ALA A 123 -9.52 8.42 18.53
C ALA A 123 -9.11 7.78 19.87
N LEU A 124 -9.81 8.12 20.94
CA LEU A 124 -9.70 7.38 22.20
C LEU A 124 -10.38 6.02 22.06
N SER A 125 -9.84 5.02 22.75
CA SER A 125 -10.44 3.68 22.83
C SER A 125 -11.82 3.75 23.48
N LEU A 126 -12.74 2.90 23.07
CA LEU A 126 -14.07 2.81 23.66
C LEU A 126 -14.03 2.46 25.14
N GLU A 127 -13.03 1.67 25.52
CA GLU A 127 -12.79 1.19 26.87
C GLU A 127 -12.34 2.32 27.81
N THR A 128 -11.60 3.31 27.29
CA THR A 128 -10.98 4.36 28.11
C THR A 128 -11.46 5.79 27.79
N LYS A 129 -12.49 5.96 26.95
CA LYS A 129 -12.95 7.31 26.55
C LYS A 129 -13.72 8.07 27.63
N ASP A 130 -14.25 7.37 28.64
CA ASP A 130 -15.08 7.95 29.70
C ASP A 130 -14.37 9.13 30.39
N ARG A 131 -15.13 10.14 30.82
CA ARG A 131 -14.59 11.34 31.48
C ARG A 131 -14.04 11.04 32.88
N ARG A 132 -14.54 9.99 33.53
CA ARG A 132 -14.11 9.55 34.87
C ARG A 132 -12.73 8.89 34.86
N ILE A 133 -12.30 8.36 33.72
CA ILE A 133 -11.00 7.71 33.59
C ILE A 133 -9.91 8.80 33.49
N PRO A 134 -8.88 8.77 34.36
CA PRO A 134 -7.78 9.72 34.32
C PRO A 134 -7.09 9.76 32.96
N ARG A 135 -6.60 10.95 32.56
CA ARG A 135 -5.98 11.15 31.23
C ARG A 135 -4.80 10.21 30.98
N THR A 136 -4.04 9.85 32.03
CA THR A 136 -2.89 8.93 31.99
C THR A 136 -3.27 7.50 31.62
N GLU A 137 -4.50 7.09 31.90
CA GLU A 137 -5.02 5.75 31.60
C GLU A 137 -5.74 5.70 30.25
N LYS A 138 -5.89 6.84 29.57
CA LYS A 138 -6.56 6.90 28.27
C LYS A 138 -5.67 6.37 27.16
N VAL A 139 -6.16 5.34 26.47
CA VAL A 139 -5.50 4.77 25.30
C VAL A 139 -6.02 5.47 24.04
N SER A 140 -5.13 6.12 23.30
CA SER A 140 -5.38 6.69 21.98
C SER A 140 -4.94 5.74 20.87
N PHE A 141 -5.63 5.81 19.73
CA PHE A 141 -5.24 5.05 18.55
C PHE A 141 -3.88 5.55 18.04
N SER A 142 -2.88 4.69 18.09
CA SER A 142 -1.57 4.89 17.49
C SER A 142 -1.15 3.62 16.79
N ILE A 143 -1.09 3.65 15.45
CA ILE A 143 -0.77 2.48 14.63
C ILE A 143 0.57 1.85 15.01
N SER A 144 1.56 2.65 15.42
CA SER A 144 2.89 2.17 15.79
C SER A 144 2.87 1.15 16.93
N LYS A 145 1.93 1.28 17.87
CA LYS A 145 1.81 0.42 19.07
C LYS A 145 1.15 -0.94 18.80
N PHE A 146 0.45 -1.08 17.69
CA PHE A 146 -0.39 -2.26 17.45
C PHE A 146 0.23 -3.20 16.41
N HIS A 147 0.04 -4.49 16.62
CA HIS A 147 0.56 -5.56 15.77
C HIS A 147 -0.53 -6.45 15.18
N HIS A 148 -1.76 -6.35 15.69
CA HIS A 148 -2.91 -7.01 15.09
C HIS A 148 -4.10 -6.06 15.10
N LEU A 149 -4.64 -5.79 13.92
CA LEU A 149 -5.85 -5.01 13.70
C LEU A 149 -6.93 -5.90 13.10
N THR A 150 -8.14 -5.82 13.64
CA THR A 150 -9.32 -6.46 13.07
C THR A 150 -10.36 -5.39 12.73
N PHE A 151 -10.82 -5.43 11.48
CA PHE A 151 -11.86 -4.57 10.92
C PHE A 151 -13.09 -5.42 10.67
N LYS A 152 -14.23 -5.07 11.27
CA LYS A 152 -15.50 -5.77 11.06
C LYS A 152 -16.65 -4.78 11.18
N LYS A 153 -17.55 -4.78 10.19
CA LYS A 153 -18.72 -3.88 10.21
C LYS A 153 -19.68 -4.31 11.33
N ILE A 154 -20.11 -3.36 12.15
CA ILE A 154 -21.12 -3.54 13.20
C ILE A 154 -22.15 -2.43 13.03
N GLY A 155 -23.36 -2.79 12.58
CA GLY A 155 -24.36 -1.82 12.15
C GLY A 155 -23.84 -0.96 10.99
N CYS A 156 -23.84 0.36 11.17
CA CYS A 156 -23.36 1.30 10.16
C CYS A 156 -21.87 1.65 10.28
N ASP A 157 -21.19 1.25 11.36
CA ASP A 157 -19.78 1.61 11.62
C ASP A 157 -18.83 0.42 11.41
N VAL A 158 -17.53 0.72 11.36
CA VAL A 158 -16.45 -0.27 11.28
C VAL A 158 -15.48 -0.03 12.45
N PRO A 159 -15.79 -0.56 13.64
CA PRO A 159 -14.86 -0.51 14.76
C PRO A 159 -13.55 -1.23 14.43
N VAL A 160 -12.44 -0.58 14.76
CA VAL A 160 -11.10 -1.18 14.64
C VAL A 160 -10.74 -1.75 16.00
N LYS A 161 -10.66 -3.08 16.10
CA LYS A 161 -10.09 -3.74 17.27
C LYS A 161 -8.58 -3.85 17.07
N ALA A 162 -7.80 -3.32 18.00
CA ALA A 162 -6.35 -3.31 17.93
C ALA A 162 -5.74 -4.01 19.15
N GLN A 163 -4.64 -4.73 18.91
CA GLN A 163 -3.88 -5.45 19.93
C GLN A 163 -2.40 -5.11 19.78
N GLU A 164 -1.72 -4.95 20.91
CA GLU A 164 -0.27 -4.66 20.96
C GLU A 164 0.55 -5.88 20.51
N PHE A 165 0.04 -7.09 20.72
CA PHE A 165 0.65 -8.33 20.27
C PHE A 165 -0.33 -9.10 19.39
N ILE A 166 0.22 -9.95 18.52
CA ILE A 166 -0.59 -10.92 17.77
C ILE A 166 -1.25 -11.83 18.80
N ASP A 167 -2.57 -11.92 18.74
CA ASP A 167 -3.43 -12.61 19.71
C ASP A 167 -3.23 -12.16 21.18
N GLY A 168 -2.80 -10.93 21.39
CA GLY A 168 -2.66 -10.34 22.72
C GLY A 168 -3.98 -10.33 23.52
N LEU A 169 -3.87 -10.53 24.84
CA LEU A 169 -5.01 -10.50 25.76
C LEU A 169 -5.70 -9.13 25.76
N THR A 170 -4.91 -8.06 25.83
CA THR A 170 -5.40 -6.68 25.84
C THR A 170 -5.84 -6.26 24.44
N LYS A 171 -7.08 -5.80 24.35
CA LYS A 171 -7.74 -5.34 23.12
C LYS A 171 -8.31 -3.95 23.35
N HIS A 172 -8.08 -3.07 22.40
CA HIS A 172 -8.68 -1.73 22.39
C HIS A 172 -9.53 -1.55 21.15
N THR A 173 -10.71 -0.96 21.31
CA THR A 173 -11.65 -0.75 20.21
C THR A 173 -11.73 0.73 19.87
N PHE A 174 -11.55 1.07 18.60
CA PHE A 174 -11.55 2.46 18.14
C PHE A 174 -12.63 2.71 17.09
N LEU A 175 -13.38 3.80 17.24
CA LEU A 175 -14.31 4.30 16.24
C LEU A 175 -13.65 5.45 15.48
N LEU A 176 -13.12 5.15 14.30
CA LEU A 176 -12.36 6.10 13.50
C LEU A 176 -13.19 6.74 12.38
N LYS A 177 -14.43 6.32 12.17
CA LYS A 177 -15.31 6.93 11.16
C LYS A 177 -15.77 8.31 11.61
N ILE A 178 -15.79 9.28 10.70
CA ILE A 178 -16.27 10.64 11.00
C ILE A 178 -17.80 10.67 11.06
N ARG A 179 -18.47 9.98 10.12
CA ARG A 179 -19.92 9.88 10.02
C ARG A 179 -20.36 8.42 10.07
N PRO A 180 -20.61 7.83 11.26
CA PRO A 180 -20.92 6.41 11.41
C PRO A 180 -22.11 5.94 10.58
N GLN A 181 -23.12 6.79 10.38
CA GLN A 181 -24.37 6.41 9.71
C GLN A 181 -24.25 6.31 8.18
N ILE A 182 -23.20 6.86 7.59
CA ILE A 182 -23.05 6.93 6.13
C ILE A 182 -22.06 5.87 5.69
N THR A 183 -22.49 4.89 4.89
CA THR A 183 -21.57 3.94 4.26
C THR A 183 -20.72 4.66 3.21
N VAL A 184 -19.40 4.47 3.23
CA VAL A 184 -18.49 5.10 2.27
C VAL A 184 -18.54 4.40 0.91
N SER A 185 -18.47 5.19 -0.16
CA SER A 185 -18.16 4.72 -1.50
C SER A 185 -16.66 4.83 -1.75
N LEU A 186 -16.06 3.79 -2.30
CA LEU A 186 -14.62 3.78 -2.60
C LEU A 186 -14.27 4.82 -3.67
N PRO A 187 -13.15 5.56 -3.55
CA PRO A 187 -12.77 6.54 -4.55
C PRO A 187 -12.44 5.86 -5.87
N ASN A 188 -12.83 6.52 -6.96
CA ASN A 188 -12.49 6.12 -8.33
C ASN A 188 -11.68 7.21 -9.05
N GLU A 189 -11.43 8.35 -8.42
CA GLU A 189 -10.63 9.43 -8.99
C GLU A 189 -9.15 9.03 -9.03
N PRO A 190 -8.49 9.12 -10.21
CA PRO A 190 -7.05 8.89 -10.33
C PRO A 190 -6.24 9.89 -9.50
N ALA A 191 -5.19 9.41 -8.82
CA ALA A 191 -4.22 10.25 -8.11
C ALA A 191 -3.38 11.09 -9.07
N TYR A 192 -3.17 10.57 -10.27
CA TYR A 192 -2.40 11.20 -11.31
C TYR A 192 -3.30 11.46 -12.51
N GLY A 193 -3.25 12.68 -13.04
CA GLY A 193 -3.98 13.03 -14.25
C GLY A 193 -3.44 12.30 -15.49
N PRO A 194 -4.04 12.50 -16.67
CA PRO A 194 -3.62 11.85 -17.92
C PRO A 194 -2.25 12.33 -18.43
N ARG A 195 -1.66 13.35 -17.80
CA ARG A 195 -0.36 13.91 -18.18
C ARG A 195 0.76 13.10 -17.53
N GLN A 196 1.88 12.96 -18.24
CA GLN A 196 3.10 12.38 -17.70
C GLN A 196 3.54 13.12 -16.44
N LEU A 197 4.04 12.36 -15.47
CA LEU A 197 4.54 12.93 -14.21
C LEU A 197 5.82 13.71 -14.47
N CYS A 198 5.96 14.85 -13.81
CA CYS A 198 7.19 15.63 -13.91
C CYS A 198 8.36 14.87 -13.27
N ILE A 199 9.44 14.72 -14.01
CA ILE A 199 10.69 14.19 -13.48
C ILE A 199 11.48 15.36 -12.89
N ASN A 200 12.02 15.19 -11.68
CA ASN A 200 12.87 16.22 -11.08
C ASN A 200 14.03 16.56 -12.02
N ALA A 201 14.32 17.85 -12.22
CA ALA A 201 15.33 18.32 -13.17
C ALA A 201 16.71 17.68 -12.96
N LYS A 202 17.13 17.46 -11.71
CA LYS A 202 18.40 16.79 -11.39
C LYS A 202 18.37 15.32 -11.83
N LYS A 203 17.28 14.61 -11.54
CA LYS A 203 17.09 13.21 -11.98
C LYS A 203 17.07 13.11 -13.50
N MET A 204 16.43 14.05 -14.21
CA MET A 204 16.44 14.07 -15.67
C MET A 204 17.85 14.27 -16.24
N GLN A 205 18.66 15.14 -15.64
CA GLN A 205 20.07 15.29 -16.03
C GLN A 205 20.86 13.99 -15.83
N ASP A 206 20.62 13.28 -14.73
CA ASP A 206 21.26 11.98 -14.48
C ASP A 206 20.80 10.92 -15.50
N LEU A 207 19.51 10.88 -15.87
CA LEU A 207 19.01 9.99 -16.93
C LEU A 207 19.70 10.26 -18.27
N LYS A 208 19.89 11.54 -18.64
CA LYS A 208 20.63 11.92 -19.87
C LYS A 208 22.08 11.47 -19.85
N LYS A 209 22.74 11.46 -18.69
CA LYS A 209 24.10 10.92 -18.54
C LYS A 209 24.12 9.39 -18.58
N CYS A 210 23.08 8.73 -18.07
CA CYS A 210 23.01 7.27 -18.05
C CYS A 210 22.67 6.67 -19.42
N VAL A 211 21.86 7.35 -20.23
CA VAL A 211 21.38 6.83 -21.52
C VAL A 211 22.52 6.53 -22.50
N GLN A 212 23.67 7.19 -22.36
CA GLN A 212 24.85 6.91 -23.20
C GLN A 212 25.38 5.47 -23.03
N PHE A 213 25.06 4.80 -21.92
CA PHE A 213 25.46 3.42 -21.64
C PHE A 213 24.42 2.38 -22.09
N VAL A 214 23.31 2.82 -22.66
CA VAL A 214 22.27 1.95 -23.22
C VAL A 214 22.61 1.65 -24.68
N PRO A 215 22.55 0.39 -25.15
CA PRO A 215 22.71 0.04 -26.57
C PRO A 215 21.65 0.74 -27.44
N GLU A 216 22.03 1.10 -28.68
CA GLU A 216 21.17 1.91 -29.56
C GLU A 216 19.82 1.24 -29.88
N ASP A 217 19.83 -0.08 -30.04
CA ASP A 217 18.64 -0.92 -30.26
C ASP A 217 17.67 -0.92 -29.05
N GLU A 218 18.17 -0.71 -27.84
CA GLU A 218 17.37 -0.63 -26.61
C GLU A 218 16.90 0.80 -26.28
N LYS A 219 17.51 1.83 -26.89
CA LYS A 219 17.11 3.24 -26.66
C LYS A 219 15.75 3.58 -27.28
N ILE A 220 15.47 3.03 -28.45
CA ILE A 220 14.49 3.52 -29.46
C ILE A 220 13.00 3.47 -29.01
N LYS A 221 12.70 3.11 -27.76
CA LYS A 221 11.31 3.11 -27.27
C LYS A 221 11.19 3.72 -25.88
N PHE A 222 11.74 3.05 -24.90
CA PHE A 222 11.53 3.42 -23.50
C PHE A 222 12.31 4.69 -23.12
N TRP A 223 13.59 4.78 -23.52
CA TRP A 223 14.46 5.88 -23.12
C TRP A 223 14.15 7.16 -23.87
N ASP A 224 13.91 7.09 -25.18
CA ASP A 224 13.50 8.25 -25.97
C ASP A 224 12.17 8.84 -25.49
N GLU A 225 11.23 8.00 -25.06
CA GLU A 225 9.98 8.46 -24.45
C GLU A 225 10.24 9.13 -23.10
N ILE A 226 10.96 8.48 -22.18
CA ILE A 226 11.21 9.02 -20.84
C ILE A 226 11.93 10.36 -20.88
N LEU A 227 12.86 10.55 -21.82
CA LEU A 227 13.64 11.78 -21.94
C LEU A 227 12.82 12.98 -22.43
N GLN A 228 11.62 12.72 -22.98
CA GLN A 228 10.66 13.75 -23.40
C GLN A 228 9.65 14.12 -22.29
N TRP A 229 9.67 13.42 -21.15
CA TRP A 229 8.77 13.72 -20.03
C TRP A 229 9.04 15.11 -19.46
N PRO A 230 7.99 15.80 -18.95
CA PRO A 230 8.14 17.13 -18.38
C PRO A 230 9.09 17.13 -17.19
N THR A 231 9.81 18.24 -16.99
CA THR A 231 10.73 18.42 -15.86
C THR A 231 10.28 19.51 -14.91
N ALA A 232 10.50 19.33 -13.60
CA ALA A 232 10.25 20.36 -12.59
C ALA A 232 11.45 20.53 -11.64
N GLU A 233 11.72 21.76 -11.20
CA GLU A 233 12.86 22.08 -10.33
C GLU A 233 12.62 21.70 -8.86
N ASN A 234 11.36 21.73 -8.41
CA ASN A 234 10.91 21.40 -7.06
C ASN A 234 9.73 20.42 -7.12
N VAL A 235 9.98 19.16 -7.48
CA VAL A 235 9.08 18.11 -7.04
C VAL A 235 9.37 17.97 -5.56
N GLU A 236 8.55 18.60 -4.70
CA GLU A 236 8.58 18.32 -3.27
C GLU A 236 8.54 16.80 -3.13
N ASP A 237 9.58 16.21 -2.53
CA ASP A 237 9.46 14.86 -2.01
C ASP A 237 8.30 14.96 -1.01
N GLU A 238 7.10 14.50 -1.38
CA GLU A 238 5.98 14.45 -0.44
C GLU A 238 6.48 13.73 0.81
N GLU A 239 6.74 14.49 1.87
CA GLU A 239 7.24 13.96 3.13
C GLU A 239 6.30 12.83 3.56
N LEU A 240 6.90 11.66 3.74
CA LEU A 240 6.24 10.46 4.25
C LEU A 240 5.98 10.64 5.75
N ASP A 241 5.03 11.50 6.11
CA ASP A 241 4.54 11.72 7.48
C ASP A 241 3.34 10.83 7.87
#